data_AF-A0A5B7GP01-F1
#
_entry.id   AF-A0A5B7GP01-F1
#
_cell.length_a   1.000
_cell.length_b   1.000
_cell.length_c   1.000
_cell.angle_alpha   90.00
_cell.angle_beta   90.00
_cell.angle_gamma   90.00
#
_symmetry.space_group_name_H-M   'P 1'
#
loop_
_entity.id
_entity.type
_entity.pdbx_description
1 polymer ?
#
loop_
_entity_poly.entity_id
_entity_poly.type
_entity_poly.pdbx_seq_one_letter_code
_entity_poly.pdbx_strand_id
1 'polypeptide(L)'
;MPFSIIQVPVGDQPEDIELQIRDLLLYYISNPNSIILAVSSANMDMATSESLKMAKEVDPDGRRTLAVITKLDLMDAGTDAIDILCGRVIPVKLGIIGVVNRSQQDIIDSKSIKEALADEAAFLQRRYPTLANRNGTPYLAKTLNRLLMHHIRDCLPELKTRVTMMMSQFQSLLSSYGDDVQDKAQTLLQIITKFNAAYCQTIEGTARNIETTELDGQHVSLGPSPGLSQVKCHGSRLTKQDGNYNPYFYLM
;
A
#
# COMPACT_ATOMS: atom_id res chain seq x y z
N MET A 1 8.74 13.46 -24.72
CA MET A 1 8.24 14.07 -23.46
C MET A 1 8.85 13.32 -22.29
N PRO A 2 9.66 13.95 -21.43
CA PRO A 2 10.13 13.30 -20.21
C PRO A 2 8.95 13.15 -19.24
N PHE A 3 8.72 11.94 -18.73
CA PHE A 3 7.84 11.65 -17.58
C PHE A 3 8.45 12.15 -16.26
N SER A 4 9.13 13.31 -16.28
CA SER A 4 9.28 14.07 -15.04
C SER A 4 7.88 14.55 -14.68
N ILE A 5 7.52 14.44 -13.40
CA ILE A 5 6.23 14.88 -12.84
C ILE A 5 5.84 16.19 -13.55
N ILE A 6 4.70 16.19 -14.24
CA ILE A 6 4.24 17.32 -15.04
C ILE A 6 4.03 18.49 -14.07
N GLN A 7 4.99 19.41 -13.98
CA GLN A 7 4.92 20.57 -13.09
C GLN A 7 4.09 21.72 -13.67
N VAL A 8 3.73 21.63 -14.96
CA VAL A 8 2.94 22.64 -15.65
C VAL A 8 1.82 21.92 -16.39
N PRO A 9 0.54 22.20 -16.08
CA PRO A 9 -0.58 21.59 -16.79
C PRO A 9 -0.49 21.94 -18.28
N VAL A 10 -0.63 20.94 -19.16
CA VAL A 10 -0.60 21.14 -20.61
C VAL A 10 -1.92 20.70 -21.22
N GLY A 11 -2.51 21.55 -22.08
CA GLY A 11 -3.77 21.26 -22.74
C GLY A 11 -4.95 21.32 -21.77
N ASP A 12 -5.79 20.28 -21.77
CA ASP A 12 -7.02 20.21 -20.96
C ASP A 12 -6.79 19.60 -19.56
N GLN A 13 -5.55 19.62 -19.05
CA GLN A 13 -5.23 19.10 -17.72
C GLN A 13 -5.68 20.09 -16.62
N PRO A 14 -6.22 19.59 -15.50
CA PRO A 14 -6.61 20.46 -14.40
C PRO A 14 -5.38 21.07 -13.71
N GLU A 15 -5.55 22.22 -13.06
CA GLU A 15 -4.44 22.96 -12.41
C GLU A 15 -3.75 22.16 -11.30
N ASP A 16 -4.43 21.18 -10.70
CA ASP A 16 -3.94 20.30 -9.63
C ASP A 16 -3.38 18.96 -10.14
N ILE A 17 -3.13 18.81 -11.44
CA ILE A 17 -2.64 17.55 -12.04
C ILE A 17 -1.34 17.04 -11.39
N GLU A 18 -0.46 17.94 -10.96
CA GLU A 18 0.78 17.58 -10.26
C GLU A 18 0.48 16.86 -8.93
N LEU A 19 -0.47 17.39 -8.16
CA LEU A 19 -0.89 16.79 -6.88
C LEU A 19 -1.57 15.45 -7.12
N GLN A 20 -2.46 15.36 -8.11
CA GLN A 20 -3.14 14.10 -8.43
C GLN A 20 -2.16 13.01 -8.86
N ILE A 21 -1.17 13.34 -9.70
CA ILE A 21 -0.13 12.40 -10.11
C ILE A 21 0.72 11.98 -8.91
N ARG A 22 1.08 12.93 -8.05
CA ARG A 22 1.86 12.66 -6.84
C ARG A 22 1.12 11.72 -5.90
N ASP A 23 -0.16 11.98 -5.62
CA ASP A 23 -0.99 11.15 -4.76
C ASP A 23 -1.18 9.74 -5.33
N LEU A 24 -1.37 9.64 -6.65
CA LEU A 24 -1.44 8.36 -7.35
C LEU A 24 -0.12 7.57 -7.20
N LEU A 25 1.02 8.23 -7.41
CA LEU A 25 2.32 7.58 -7.25
C LEU A 25 2.53 7.14 -5.81
N LEU A 26 2.28 8.03 -4.83
CA LEU A 26 2.37 7.75 -3.40
C LEU A 26 1.48 6.57 -3.02
N TYR A 27 0.27 6.46 -3.54
CA TYR A 27 -0.61 5.32 -3.30
C TYR A 27 0.06 3.97 -3.67
N TYR A 28 0.74 3.89 -4.81
CA TYR A 28 1.42 2.66 -5.24
C TYR A 28 2.74 2.39 -4.48
N ILE A 29 3.58 3.41 -4.29
CA ILE A 29 4.91 3.24 -3.67
C ILE A 29 4.85 3.17 -2.13
N SER A 30 3.75 3.60 -1.52
CA SER A 30 3.52 3.48 -0.06
C SER A 30 3.32 2.03 0.37
N ASN A 31 2.95 1.13 -0.55
CA ASN A 31 2.86 -0.29 -0.23
C ASN A 31 4.25 -0.82 0.16
N PRO A 32 4.45 -1.33 1.39
CA PRO A 32 5.74 -1.86 1.83
C PRO A 32 6.17 -3.08 1.00
N ASN A 33 5.22 -3.79 0.39
CA ASN A 33 5.44 -4.93 -0.48
C ASN A 33 5.59 -4.52 -1.96
N SER A 34 6.17 -3.36 -2.24
CA SER A 34 6.49 -2.89 -3.60
C SER A 34 7.99 -2.75 -3.81
N ILE A 35 8.45 -2.87 -5.07
CA ILE A 35 9.81 -2.51 -5.46
C ILE A 35 9.73 -1.19 -6.23
N ILE A 36 10.48 -0.19 -5.78
CA ILE A 36 10.49 1.15 -6.38
C ILE A 36 11.63 1.20 -7.40
N LEU A 37 11.29 1.48 -8.65
CA LEU A 37 12.26 1.70 -9.73
C LEU A 37 12.44 3.20 -9.96
N ALA A 38 13.44 3.79 -9.31
CA ALA A 38 13.73 5.22 -9.43
C ALA A 38 14.55 5.51 -10.70
N VAL A 39 13.85 5.80 -11.80
CA VAL A 39 14.47 6.14 -13.08
C VAL A 39 14.89 7.60 -13.10
N SER A 40 16.15 7.87 -13.46
CA SER A 40 16.71 9.22 -13.61
C SER A 40 17.60 9.29 -14.85
N SER A 41 17.76 10.48 -15.42
CA SER A 41 18.53 10.69 -16.66
C SER A 41 19.92 11.24 -16.33
N ALA A 42 21.00 10.61 -16.79
CA ALA A 42 22.38 10.94 -16.41
C ALA A 42 22.81 12.40 -16.69
N ASN A 43 22.12 13.10 -17.60
CA ASN A 43 22.37 14.49 -17.93
C ASN A 43 21.79 15.51 -16.91
N MET A 44 20.94 15.07 -15.99
CA MET A 44 20.38 15.89 -14.92
C MET A 44 21.14 15.65 -13.63
N ASP A 45 21.10 16.60 -12.68
CA ASP A 45 21.68 16.36 -11.36
C ASP A 45 20.87 15.30 -10.60
N MET A 46 21.48 14.12 -10.43
CA MET A 46 20.88 12.97 -9.74
C MET A 46 20.54 13.26 -8.28
N ALA A 47 21.28 14.16 -7.62
CA ALA A 47 20.97 14.55 -6.24
C ALA A 47 19.63 15.30 -6.13
N THR A 48 19.17 15.91 -7.22
CA THR A 48 17.92 16.68 -7.29
C THR A 48 16.75 15.92 -7.91
N SER A 49 16.95 14.66 -8.30
CA SER A 49 15.94 13.86 -9.00
C SER A 49 14.68 13.65 -8.15
N GLU A 50 13.53 14.06 -8.69
CA GLU A 50 12.23 13.90 -8.05
C GLU A 50 11.87 12.43 -7.79
N SER A 51 12.27 11.51 -8.66
CA SER A 51 11.99 10.08 -8.47
C SER A 51 12.69 9.52 -7.24
N LEU A 52 13.91 9.98 -6.95
CA LEU A 52 14.66 9.60 -5.75
C LEU A 52 14.13 10.30 -4.49
N LYS A 53 13.71 11.57 -4.59
CA LYS A 53 13.08 12.27 -3.46
C LYS A 53 11.81 11.58 -3.01
N MET A 54 10.91 11.29 -3.96
CA MET A 54 9.65 10.61 -3.68
C MET A 54 9.87 9.19 -3.15
N ALA A 55 10.85 8.45 -3.68
CA ALA A 55 11.22 7.15 -3.14
C ALA A 55 11.71 7.25 -1.68
N LYS A 56 12.50 8.28 -1.35
CA LYS A 56 13.05 8.49 -0.01
C LYS A 56 11.98 8.86 1.04
N GLU A 57 10.88 9.47 0.63
CA GLU A 57 9.74 9.76 1.52
C GLU A 57 9.10 8.48 2.07
N VAL A 58 9.00 7.43 1.24
CA VAL A 58 8.37 6.15 1.62
C VAL A 58 9.38 5.05 1.97
N ASP A 59 10.64 5.18 1.54
CA ASP A 59 11.75 4.24 1.74
C ASP A 59 13.05 4.99 2.12
N PRO A 60 13.12 5.60 3.31
CA PRO A 60 14.26 6.42 3.73
C PRO A 60 15.59 5.65 3.79
N ASP A 61 15.52 4.34 4.04
CA ASP A 61 16.68 3.44 4.09
C ASP A 61 17.08 2.88 2.71
N GLY A 62 16.26 3.10 1.67
CA GLY A 62 16.49 2.60 0.32
C GLY A 62 16.50 1.07 0.22
N ARG A 63 15.74 0.36 1.06
CA ARG A 63 15.74 -1.12 1.13
C ARG A 63 15.04 -1.76 -0.06
N ARG A 64 14.02 -1.09 -0.60
CA ARG A 64 13.18 -1.58 -1.71
C ARG A 64 13.26 -0.68 -2.95
N THR A 65 14.22 0.23 -2.98
CA THR A 65 14.45 1.18 -4.07
C THR A 65 15.68 0.80 -4.89
N LEU A 66 15.48 0.58 -6.20
CA LEU A 66 16.53 0.40 -7.19
C LEU A 66 16.62 1.65 -8.06
N ALA A 67 17.81 2.27 -8.15
CA ALA A 67 18.00 3.42 -9.02
C ALA A 67 18.44 2.98 -10.41
N VAL A 68 17.80 3.52 -11.45
CA VAL A 68 18.16 3.28 -12.85
C VAL A 68 18.57 4.59 -13.49
N ILE A 69 19.79 4.62 -13.99
CA ILE A 69 20.36 5.80 -14.66
C ILE A 69 20.29 5.55 -16.16
N THR A 70 19.45 6.32 -16.84
CA THR A 70 19.28 6.28 -18.29
C THR A 70 20.14 7.35 -18.97
N LYS A 71 20.28 7.28 -20.30
CA LYS A 71 20.93 8.33 -21.11
C LYS A 71 22.39 8.61 -20.72
N LEU A 72 23.15 7.57 -20.36
CA LEU A 72 24.58 7.69 -20.04
C LEU A 72 25.42 8.22 -21.21
N ASP A 73 24.92 8.07 -22.43
CA ASP A 73 25.48 8.57 -23.68
C ASP A 73 25.40 10.09 -23.83
N LEU A 74 24.45 10.74 -23.15
CA LEU A 74 24.23 12.20 -23.20
C LEU A 74 24.97 12.96 -22.10
N MET A 75 25.90 12.33 -21.40
CA MET A 75 26.72 13.02 -20.40
C MET A 75 27.79 13.89 -21.05
N ASP A 76 27.97 15.10 -20.51
CA ASP A 76 28.99 16.03 -20.98
C ASP A 76 30.41 15.44 -20.90
N ALA A 77 31.23 15.74 -21.91
CA ALA A 77 32.62 15.34 -21.93
C ALA A 77 33.36 15.97 -20.74
N GLY A 78 33.88 15.13 -19.84
CA GLY A 78 34.55 15.55 -18.61
C GLY A 78 33.78 15.22 -17.33
N THR A 79 32.48 14.92 -17.43
CA THR A 79 31.67 14.42 -16.32
C THR A 79 31.58 12.89 -16.40
N ASP A 80 31.69 12.22 -15.25
CA ASP A 80 31.69 10.77 -15.18
C ASP A 80 30.67 10.27 -14.13
N ALA A 81 29.85 9.29 -14.50
CA ALA A 81 28.85 8.69 -13.61
C ALA A 81 29.42 7.58 -12.71
N ILE A 82 30.72 7.29 -12.74
CA ILE A 82 31.34 6.21 -11.93
C ILE A 82 31.00 6.33 -10.45
N ASP A 83 31.13 7.53 -9.86
CA ASP A 83 30.84 7.73 -8.43
C ASP A 83 29.38 7.45 -8.10
N ILE A 84 28.48 7.81 -9.01
CA ILE A 84 27.05 7.58 -8.88
C ILE A 84 26.77 6.08 -9.03
N LEU A 85 27.26 5.43 -10.09
CA LEU A 85 27.07 4.00 -10.35
C LEU A 85 27.69 3.11 -9.26
N CYS A 86 28.71 3.61 -8.56
CA CYS A 86 29.32 2.92 -7.42
C CYS A 86 28.57 3.15 -6.09
N GLY A 87 27.52 3.98 -6.07
CA GLY A 87 26.73 4.25 -4.87
C GLY A 87 27.40 5.19 -3.86
N ARG A 88 28.34 6.03 -4.29
CA ARG A 88 29.01 6.99 -3.39
C ARG A 88 28.16 8.23 -3.11
N VAL A 89 27.29 8.59 -4.05
CA VAL A 89 26.46 9.80 -3.98
C VAL A 89 25.05 9.51 -3.44
N ILE A 90 24.45 8.40 -3.86
CA ILE A 90 23.05 8.07 -3.55
C ILE A 90 23.00 6.78 -2.72
N PRO A 91 22.47 6.83 -1.48
CA PRO A 91 22.35 5.66 -0.64
C PRO A 91 21.12 4.83 -1.02
N VAL A 92 21.27 3.87 -1.95
CA VAL A 92 20.26 2.85 -2.26
C VAL A 92 20.83 1.46 -2.03
N LYS A 93 20.08 0.59 -1.35
CA LYS A 93 20.56 -0.76 -0.96
C LYS A 93 20.47 -1.76 -2.09
N LEU A 94 19.50 -1.62 -3.00
CA LEU A 94 19.38 -2.50 -4.16
C LEU A 94 20.41 -2.18 -5.27
N GLY A 95 21.12 -1.07 -5.14
CA GLY A 95 22.16 -0.63 -6.06
C GLY A 95 21.66 0.31 -7.15
N ILE A 96 22.58 0.62 -8.06
CA ILE A 96 22.39 1.59 -9.13
C ILE A 96 22.81 0.91 -10.42
N ILE A 97 21.95 0.97 -11.44
CA ILE A 97 22.19 0.33 -12.73
C ILE A 97 22.04 1.37 -13.84
N GLY A 98 23.10 1.54 -14.61
CA GLY A 98 23.15 2.38 -15.78
C GLY A 98 22.68 1.65 -17.04
N VAL A 99 21.88 2.31 -17.87
CA VAL A 99 21.38 1.79 -19.15
C VAL A 99 21.46 2.85 -20.26
N VAL A 100 21.66 2.37 -21.48
CA VAL A 100 21.61 3.19 -22.70
C VAL A 100 20.49 2.65 -23.58
N ASN A 101 19.55 3.52 -23.91
CA ASN A 101 18.37 3.18 -24.71
C ASN A 101 18.49 3.80 -26.11
N ARG A 102 17.60 3.39 -27.01
CA ARG A 102 17.47 4.00 -28.33
C ARG A 102 17.17 5.49 -28.21
N SER A 103 17.87 6.30 -29.01
CA SER A 103 17.58 7.71 -29.19
C SER A 103 16.31 7.91 -30.04
N GLN A 104 15.81 9.15 -30.11
CA GLN A 104 14.68 9.48 -30.98
C GLN A 104 15.00 9.19 -32.45
N GLN A 105 16.25 9.40 -32.88
CA GLN A 105 16.69 9.12 -34.24
C GLN A 105 16.71 7.60 -34.51
N ASP A 106 17.24 6.80 -33.58
CA ASP A 106 17.23 5.33 -33.69
C ASP A 106 15.80 4.75 -33.80
N ILE A 107 14.81 5.42 -33.17
CA ILE A 107 13.40 5.03 -33.28
C ILE A 107 12.86 5.33 -34.68
N ILE A 108 13.19 6.50 -35.25
CA ILE A 108 12.82 6.87 -36.62
C ILE A 108 13.44 5.90 -37.63
N ASP A 109 14.72 5.57 -37.42
CA ASP A 109 15.48 4.65 -38.26
C ASP A 109 15.11 3.17 -38.02
N SER A 110 14.11 2.91 -37.16
CA SER A 110 13.60 1.57 -36.84
C SER A 110 14.66 0.57 -36.40
N LYS A 111 15.67 1.04 -35.65
CA LYS A 111 16.76 0.22 -35.14
C LYS A 111 16.26 -0.94 -34.30
N SER A 112 16.77 -2.13 -34.59
CA SER A 112 16.35 -3.34 -33.90
C SER A 112 16.82 -3.34 -32.44
N ILE A 113 16.10 -4.07 -31.59
CA ILE A 113 16.46 -4.22 -30.17
C ILE A 113 17.82 -4.92 -30.03
N LYS A 114 18.13 -5.89 -30.91
CA LYS A 114 19.41 -6.61 -30.87
C LYS A 114 20.59 -5.69 -31.15
N GLU A 115 20.47 -4.80 -32.14
CA GLU A 115 21.49 -3.79 -32.45
C GLU A 115 21.63 -2.79 -31.31
N ALA A 116 20.52 -2.31 -30.74
CA ALA A 116 20.56 -1.40 -29.59
C ALA A 116 21.30 -2.00 -28.38
N LEU A 117 21.09 -3.29 -28.10
CA LEU A 117 21.81 -4.00 -27.01
C LEU A 117 23.30 -4.18 -27.32
N ALA A 118 23.66 -4.43 -28.58
CA ALA A 118 25.06 -4.54 -29.00
C ALA A 118 25.78 -3.18 -28.86
N ASP A 119 25.12 -2.10 -29.27
CA ASP A 119 25.64 -0.74 -29.14
C ASP A 119 25.75 -0.29 -27.68
N GLU A 120 24.77 -0.63 -26.84
CA GLU A 120 24.85 -0.41 -25.39
C GLU A 120 26.08 -1.13 -24.80
N ALA A 121 26.28 -2.41 -25.14
CA ALA A 121 27.42 -3.18 -24.66
C ALA A 121 28.76 -2.57 -25.12
N ALA A 122 28.86 -2.17 -26.39
CA ALA A 122 30.05 -1.51 -26.93
C ALA A 122 30.32 -0.16 -26.25
N PHE A 123 29.27 0.65 -26.02
CA PHE A 123 29.37 1.91 -25.31
C PHE A 123 29.88 1.72 -23.88
N LEU A 124 29.27 0.79 -23.13
CA LEU A 124 29.63 0.52 -21.74
C LEU A 124 31.05 -0.02 -21.63
N GLN A 125 31.48 -0.90 -22.55
CA GLN A 125 32.87 -1.39 -22.57
C GLN A 125 33.87 -0.27 -22.86
N ARG A 126 33.53 0.67 -23.75
CA ARG A 126 34.42 1.78 -24.11
C ARG A 126 34.51 2.84 -23.02
N ARG A 127 33.38 3.28 -22.46
CA ARG A 127 33.32 4.41 -21.51
C ARG A 127 33.49 3.97 -20.05
N TYR A 128 32.98 2.78 -19.70
CA TYR A 128 32.93 2.26 -18.33
C TYR A 128 33.39 0.78 -18.24
N PRO A 129 34.62 0.44 -18.67
CA PRO A 129 35.07 -0.95 -18.80
C PRO A 129 34.97 -1.77 -17.51
N THR A 130 35.26 -1.15 -16.37
CA THR A 130 35.21 -1.81 -15.05
C THR A 130 33.79 -2.07 -14.56
N LEU A 131 32.81 -1.31 -15.05
CA LEU A 131 31.41 -1.37 -14.62
C LEU A 131 30.50 -2.01 -15.68
N ALA A 132 31.01 -2.31 -16.88
CA ALA A 132 30.23 -2.86 -17.99
C ALA A 132 29.50 -4.17 -17.61
N ASN A 133 30.12 -5.02 -16.78
CA ASN A 133 29.53 -6.28 -16.31
C ASN A 133 28.39 -6.12 -15.29
N ARG A 134 28.25 -4.92 -14.70
CA ARG A 134 27.25 -4.59 -13.67
C ARG A 134 26.21 -3.57 -14.17
N ASN A 135 26.26 -3.23 -15.45
CA ASN A 135 25.38 -2.27 -16.09
C ASN A 135 24.82 -2.83 -17.38
N GLY A 136 23.89 -2.09 -17.98
CA GLY A 136 23.22 -2.44 -19.21
C GLY A 136 21.88 -3.13 -18.98
N THR A 137 21.07 -3.10 -20.02
CA THR A 137 19.72 -3.66 -20.06
C THR A 137 19.69 -5.16 -19.72
N PRO A 138 20.62 -6.02 -20.19
CA PRO A 138 20.62 -7.43 -19.84
C PRO A 138 20.88 -7.67 -18.34
N TYR A 139 21.78 -6.89 -17.74
CA TYR A 139 22.08 -6.98 -16.30
C TYR A 139 20.91 -6.47 -15.47
N LEU A 140 20.27 -5.37 -15.90
CA LEU A 140 19.06 -4.83 -15.26
C LEU A 140 17.94 -5.88 -15.25
N ALA A 141 17.64 -6.50 -16.40
CA ALA A 141 16.59 -7.52 -16.51
C ALA A 141 16.85 -8.73 -15.58
N LYS A 142 18.09 -9.23 -15.56
CA LYS A 142 18.48 -10.34 -14.67
C LYS A 142 18.36 -9.95 -13.19
N THR A 143 18.77 -8.73 -12.85
CA THR A 143 18.73 -8.22 -11.47
C THR A 143 17.29 -8.01 -11.00
N LEU A 144 16.43 -7.39 -11.83
CA LEU A 144 15.02 -7.21 -11.54
C LEU A 144 14.30 -8.54 -11.35
N ASN A 145 14.56 -9.54 -12.20
CA ASN A 145 13.98 -10.86 -12.05
C ASN A 145 14.39 -11.50 -10.71
N ARG A 146 15.68 -11.44 -10.35
CA ARG A 146 16.16 -11.93 -9.06
C ARG A 146 15.51 -11.20 -7.89
N LEU A 147 15.42 -9.88 -7.95
CA LEU A 147 14.82 -9.05 -6.89
C LEU A 147 13.34 -9.35 -6.73
N LEU A 148 12.60 -9.44 -7.84
CA LEU A 148 11.18 -9.78 -7.82
C LEU A 148 10.95 -11.18 -7.21
N MET A 149 11.75 -12.17 -7.62
CA MET A 149 11.65 -13.52 -7.08
C MET A 149 11.97 -13.60 -5.59
N HIS A 150 12.96 -12.82 -5.12
CA HIS A 150 13.29 -12.73 -3.69
C HIS A 150 12.15 -12.07 -2.91
N HIS A 151 11.67 -10.92 -3.41
CA HIS A 151 10.58 -10.17 -2.78
C HIS A 151 9.29 -10.98 -2.68
N ILE A 152 8.91 -11.71 -3.74
CA ILE A 152 7.76 -12.62 -3.70
C ILE A 152 7.94 -13.67 -2.60
N ARG A 153 9.12 -14.28 -2.49
CA ARG A 153 9.37 -15.32 -1.47
C ARG A 153 9.28 -14.77 -0.05
N ASP A 154 9.76 -13.56 0.19
CA ASP A 154 9.73 -12.93 1.52
C ASP A 154 8.33 -12.48 1.91
N CYS A 155 7.53 -11.96 0.97
CA CYS A 155 6.18 -11.47 1.23
C CYS A 155 5.12 -12.58 1.28
N LEU A 156 5.37 -13.75 0.68
CA LEU A 156 4.39 -14.84 0.60
C LEU A 156 3.90 -15.36 1.97
N PRO A 157 4.77 -15.58 2.98
CA PRO A 157 4.34 -16.01 4.30
C PRO A 157 3.38 -15.01 4.97
N GLU A 158 3.73 -13.73 4.96
CA GLU A 158 2.92 -12.67 5.55
C GLU A 158 1.57 -12.52 4.83
N LEU A 159 1.60 -12.57 3.49
CA LEU A 159 0.40 -12.53 2.67
C LEU A 159 -0.53 -13.70 3.00
N LYS A 160 0.02 -14.92 3.13
CA LYS A 160 -0.75 -16.10 3.53
C LYS A 160 -1.41 -15.89 4.89
N THR A 161 -0.67 -15.44 5.90
CA THR A 161 -1.25 -15.18 7.23
C THR A 161 -2.34 -14.12 7.20
N ARG A 162 -2.16 -13.04 6.42
CA ARG A 162 -3.18 -11.98 6.28
C ARG A 162 -4.44 -12.51 5.61
N VAL A 163 -4.32 -13.30 4.55
CA VAL A 163 -5.47 -13.91 3.86
C VAL A 163 -6.19 -14.90 4.78
N THR A 164 -5.48 -15.74 5.52
CA THR A 164 -6.09 -16.67 6.48
C THR A 164 -6.82 -15.93 7.60
N MET A 165 -6.27 -14.83 8.10
CA MET A 165 -6.95 -13.98 9.09
C MET A 165 -8.22 -13.35 8.53
N MET A 166 -8.15 -12.76 7.33
CA MET A 166 -9.33 -12.19 6.66
C MET A 166 -10.40 -13.27 6.41
N MET A 167 -10.00 -14.47 6.00
CA MET A 167 -10.91 -15.60 5.82
C MET A 167 -11.60 -15.99 7.13
N SER A 168 -10.86 -16.06 8.25
CA SER A 168 -11.43 -16.32 9.57
C SER A 168 -12.42 -15.23 9.99
N GLN A 169 -12.09 -13.95 9.77
CA GLN A 169 -12.97 -12.82 10.10
C GLN A 169 -14.27 -12.89 9.29
N PHE A 170 -14.17 -13.11 7.97
CA PHE A 170 -15.34 -13.25 7.12
C PHE A 170 -16.14 -14.51 7.44
N GLN A 171 -15.50 -15.60 7.84
CA GLN A 171 -16.20 -16.80 8.29
C GLN A 171 -16.99 -16.55 9.58
N SER A 172 -16.41 -15.84 10.56
CA SER A 172 -17.12 -15.45 11.78
C SER A 172 -18.28 -14.51 11.48
N LEU A 173 -18.09 -13.55 10.56
CA LEU A 173 -19.15 -12.66 10.11
C LEU A 173 -20.27 -13.44 9.40
N LEU A 174 -19.93 -14.39 8.52
CA LEU A 174 -20.89 -15.26 7.85
C LEU A 174 -21.70 -16.08 8.87
N SER A 175 -21.03 -16.66 9.86
CA SER A 175 -21.69 -17.40 10.95
C SER A 175 -22.62 -16.51 11.79
N SER A 176 -22.35 -15.21 11.89
CA SER A 176 -23.25 -14.26 12.56
C SER A 176 -24.53 -13.96 11.77
N TYR A 177 -24.47 -14.04 10.43
CA TYR A 177 -25.66 -13.92 9.58
C TYR A 177 -26.55 -15.17 9.61
N GLY A 178 -26.02 -16.29 10.07
CA GLY A 178 -26.73 -17.56 10.18
C GLY A 178 -26.65 -18.39 8.89
N ASP A 179 -27.45 -19.45 8.85
CA ASP A 179 -27.48 -20.36 7.71
C ASP A 179 -28.45 -19.88 6.64
N ASP A 180 -28.19 -20.31 5.40
CA ASP A 180 -29.03 -19.99 4.26
C ASP A 180 -30.43 -20.60 4.41
N VAL A 181 -31.48 -19.84 4.10
CA VAL A 181 -32.87 -20.25 4.34
C VAL A 181 -33.33 -21.21 3.22
N GLN A 182 -33.06 -22.50 3.39
CA GLN A 182 -33.45 -23.54 2.44
C GLN A 182 -34.95 -23.85 2.49
N ASP A 183 -35.50 -24.04 3.71
CA ASP A 183 -36.92 -24.26 3.95
C ASP A 183 -37.48 -23.17 4.87
N LYS A 184 -38.39 -22.36 4.32
CA LYS A 184 -39.03 -21.24 5.03
C LYS A 184 -39.88 -21.71 6.21
N ALA A 185 -40.60 -22.83 6.08
CA ALA A 185 -41.49 -23.32 7.13
C ALA A 185 -40.69 -23.87 8.31
N GLN A 186 -39.66 -24.67 8.02
CA GLN A 186 -38.77 -25.21 9.04
C GLN A 186 -37.98 -24.10 9.75
N THR A 187 -37.47 -23.11 9.00
CA THR A 187 -36.73 -21.97 9.57
C THR A 187 -37.62 -21.12 10.47
N LEU A 188 -38.87 -20.84 10.07
CA LEU A 188 -39.83 -20.11 10.91
C LEU A 188 -40.11 -20.83 12.22
N LEU A 189 -40.32 -22.16 12.16
CA LEU A 189 -40.52 -22.97 13.37
C LEU A 189 -39.28 -22.94 14.28
N GLN A 190 -38.07 -23.00 13.72
CA GLN A 190 -36.83 -22.90 14.49
C GLN A 190 -36.70 -21.53 15.18
N ILE A 191 -37.04 -20.44 14.50
CA ILE A 191 -37.02 -19.08 15.07
C ILE A 191 -38.03 -18.98 16.24
N ILE A 192 -39.27 -19.41 16.03
CA ILE A 192 -40.32 -19.38 17.07
C ILE A 192 -39.92 -20.24 18.28
N THR A 193 -39.37 -21.43 18.04
CA THR A 193 -38.94 -22.35 19.10
C THR A 193 -37.76 -21.78 19.89
N LYS A 194 -36.75 -21.20 19.21
CA LYS A 194 -35.62 -20.52 19.87
C LYS A 194 -36.08 -19.34 20.71
N PHE A 195 -37.01 -18.53 20.21
CA PHE A 195 -37.57 -17.40 20.94
C PHE A 195 -38.32 -17.86 22.20
N ASN A 196 -39.19 -18.87 22.08
CA ASN A 196 -39.95 -19.39 23.22
C ASN A 196 -39.01 -19.97 24.30
N ALA A 197 -37.99 -20.73 23.89
CA ALA A 197 -36.99 -21.25 24.80
C ALA A 197 -36.21 -20.13 25.53
N ALA A 198 -35.80 -19.08 24.82
CA ALA A 198 -35.13 -17.92 25.43
C ALA A 198 -36.06 -17.17 26.40
N TYR A 199 -37.34 -17.02 26.06
CA TYR A 199 -38.35 -16.36 26.88
C TYR A 199 -38.61 -17.13 28.19
N CYS A 200 -38.82 -18.45 28.12
CA CYS A 200 -38.97 -19.29 29.32
C CYS A 200 -37.71 -19.25 30.20
N GLN A 201 -36.51 -19.36 29.62
CA GLN A 201 -35.25 -19.26 30.38
C GLN A 201 -35.09 -17.92 31.09
N THR A 202 -35.60 -16.83 30.51
CA THR A 202 -35.57 -15.50 31.12
C THR A 202 -36.54 -15.41 32.29
N ILE A 203 -37.76 -15.93 32.17
CA ILE A 203 -38.74 -15.98 33.27
C ILE A 203 -38.27 -16.89 34.41
N GLU A 204 -37.65 -18.02 34.08
CA GLU A 204 -37.14 -19.00 35.05
C GLU A 204 -35.79 -18.58 35.68
N GLY A 205 -35.18 -17.49 35.21
CA GLY A 205 -33.91 -16.98 35.72
C GLY A 205 -32.69 -17.85 35.40
N THR A 206 -32.79 -18.77 34.43
CA THR A 206 -31.70 -19.65 33.97
C THR A 206 -30.99 -19.13 32.72
N ALA A 207 -31.37 -17.94 32.23
CA ALA A 207 -30.75 -17.30 31.08
C ALA A 207 -29.24 -17.05 31.30
N ARG A 208 -28.43 -17.34 30.27
CA ARG A 208 -26.95 -17.19 30.34
C ARG A 208 -26.47 -15.74 30.36
N ASN A 209 -27.30 -14.80 29.90
CA ASN A 209 -27.01 -13.37 29.86
C ASN A 209 -28.10 -12.61 30.61
N ILE A 210 -28.06 -12.61 31.94
CA ILE A 210 -28.93 -11.75 32.76
C ILE A 210 -28.30 -10.35 32.74
N GLU A 211 -28.87 -9.43 31.97
CA GLU A 211 -28.48 -8.01 32.04
C GLU A 211 -28.91 -7.45 33.42
N THR A 212 -27.94 -7.13 34.28
CA THR A 212 -28.19 -6.64 35.64
C THR A 212 -28.70 -5.20 35.71
N THR A 213 -28.98 -4.57 34.56
CA THR A 213 -29.44 -3.18 34.44
C THR A 213 -30.94 -3.01 34.75
N GLU A 214 -31.74 -4.09 34.69
CA GLU A 214 -33.20 -4.04 34.90
C GLU A 214 -33.67 -4.86 36.12
N LEU A 215 -32.81 -5.04 37.13
CA LEU A 215 -33.21 -5.65 38.39
C LEU A 215 -33.96 -4.63 39.27
N ASP A 216 -35.23 -4.34 38.98
CA ASP A 216 -36.09 -3.57 39.87
C ASP A 216 -36.72 -4.51 40.90
N GLY A 217 -36.01 -4.69 42.02
CA GLY A 217 -36.39 -5.58 43.10
C GLY A 217 -37.61 -5.05 43.85
N GLN A 218 -38.66 -5.87 43.92
CA GLN A 218 -39.72 -5.69 44.92
C GLN A 218 -39.11 -5.57 46.32
N HIS A 219 -39.48 -4.48 46.98
CA HIS A 219 -39.13 -4.11 48.33
C HIS A 219 -39.47 -5.23 49.33
N VAL A 220 -38.48 -6.03 49.74
CA VAL A 220 -38.53 -6.80 50.98
C VAL A 220 -37.32 -6.41 51.83
N SER A 221 -37.63 -5.72 52.92
CA SER A 221 -36.69 -5.15 53.88
C SER A 221 -35.99 -6.23 54.70
N LEU A 222 -34.67 -6.38 54.53
CA LEU A 222 -33.76 -6.92 55.54
C LEU A 222 -32.43 -6.15 55.54
N GLY A 223 -31.95 -5.85 56.75
CA GLY A 223 -30.91 -4.87 57.08
C GLY A 223 -29.46 -5.21 56.72
N PRO A 224 -28.49 -4.38 57.18
CA PRO A 224 -27.29 -4.06 56.42
C PRO A 224 -26.09 -4.95 56.76
N SER A 225 -25.19 -5.15 55.80
CA SER A 225 -23.76 -5.43 56.04
C SER A 225 -22.91 -5.10 54.81
N PRO A 226 -21.62 -4.77 55.01
CA PRO A 226 -20.96 -3.71 54.24
C PRO A 226 -19.92 -4.21 53.25
N GLY A 227 -19.69 -3.39 52.22
CA GLY A 227 -18.39 -3.30 51.55
C GLY A 227 -18.44 -3.62 50.06
N LEU A 228 -18.60 -2.58 49.23
CA LEU A 228 -17.88 -2.46 47.95
C LEU A 228 -17.94 -1.01 47.45
N SER A 229 -16.76 -0.55 47.04
CA SER A 229 -16.39 0.83 46.73
C SER A 229 -17.11 1.40 45.51
N GLN A 230 -17.54 2.66 45.62
CA GLN A 230 -18.17 3.42 44.53
C GLN A 230 -17.20 3.73 43.39
N VAL A 231 -17.62 3.50 42.14
CA VAL A 231 -17.11 4.20 40.96
C VAL A 231 -18.27 4.97 40.33
N LYS A 232 -18.18 6.30 40.36
CA LYS A 232 -19.15 7.25 39.79
C LYS A 232 -18.93 7.39 38.28
N CYS A 233 -19.99 7.29 37.49
CA CYS A 233 -20.03 7.78 36.11
C CYS A 233 -21.04 8.94 36.00
N HIS A 234 -20.57 10.09 35.49
CA HIS A 234 -21.37 11.30 35.22
C HIS A 234 -22.15 11.15 33.91
N GLY A 235 -23.47 11.27 33.97
CA GLY A 235 -24.32 11.43 32.79
C GLY A 235 -24.39 12.89 32.35
N SER A 236 -24.11 13.18 31.08
CA SER A 236 -24.32 14.49 30.46
C SER A 236 -25.47 14.42 29.47
N ARG A 237 -26.48 15.24 29.72
CA ARG A 237 -27.77 15.36 29.04
C ARG A 237 -27.61 16.17 27.73
N LEU A 238 -28.11 15.64 26.62
CA LEU A 238 -28.18 16.33 25.32
C LEU A 238 -29.39 17.28 25.27
N THR A 239 -29.16 18.55 24.91
CA THR A 239 -30.20 19.49 24.43
C THR A 239 -29.82 19.97 23.02
N LYS A 240 -30.78 19.89 22.10
CA LYS A 240 -30.70 20.35 20.70
C LYS A 240 -30.56 21.88 20.61
N GLN A 241 -29.83 22.37 19.60
CA GLN A 241 -30.27 23.49 18.76
C GLN A 241 -29.47 23.56 17.43
N ASP A 242 -30.24 23.47 16.34
CA ASP A 242 -30.16 24.19 15.06
C ASP A 242 -28.91 24.19 14.17
N GLY A 243 -29.06 23.47 13.04
CA GLY A 243 -28.95 24.02 11.68
C GLY A 243 -27.60 24.47 11.15
N ASN A 244 -26.94 23.63 10.33
CA ASN A 244 -26.70 23.94 8.90
C ASN A 244 -26.13 22.72 8.15
N TYR A 245 -26.49 22.63 6.87
CA TYR A 245 -26.17 21.55 5.94
C TYR A 245 -24.66 21.36 5.67
N ASN A 246 -24.22 20.11 5.51
CA ASN A 246 -23.12 19.77 4.60
C ASN A 246 -23.48 18.49 3.81
N PRO A 247 -23.67 18.56 2.48
CA PRO A 247 -24.09 17.44 1.65
C PRO A 247 -22.88 16.62 1.16
N TYR A 248 -23.16 15.45 0.57
CA TYR A 248 -22.25 14.48 -0.05
C TYR A 248 -21.68 13.36 0.84
N PHE A 249 -22.58 12.45 1.22
CA PHE A 249 -22.27 11.02 1.29
C PHE A 249 -23.21 10.30 0.32
N TYR A 250 -22.69 9.88 -0.83
CA TYR A 250 -23.30 8.84 -1.67
C TYR A 250 -22.17 7.89 -2.07
N LEU A 251 -22.18 6.68 -1.49
CA LEU A 251 -21.58 5.49 -2.10
C LEU A 251 -22.74 4.73 -2.77
N MET A 252 -22.70 4.66 -4.11
CA MET A 252 -22.87 3.39 -4.81
C MET A 252 -21.48 2.93 -5.23
#